data_AF-A0A6N7Y3B2-F1
#
_entry.id   AF-A0A6N7Y3B2-F1
#
_cell.length_a   1.000
_cell.length_b   1.000
_cell.length_c   1.000
_cell.angle_alpha   90.00
_cell.angle_beta   90.00
_cell.angle_gamma   90.00
#
_symmetry.space_group_name_H-M   'P 1'
#
loop_
_entity.id
_entity.type
_entity.pdbx_description
1 polymer ?
#
loop_
_entity_poly.entity_id
_entity_poly.type
_entity_poly.pdbx_seq_one_letter_code
_entity_poly.pdbx_strand_id
1 'polypeptide(L)'
;MKRCKRFLSLLAVIVVIVTASSFAYTDTWSDYKTTTLYGYTYEYCCLTSIRYGNPKTMEASTLLKCERNAPAGYMGAQARLYTERGTLVTASDWVYNTSPLAGYYVDSDVTTTKGNYYSYGRVKLYNGNGYNDYYTYQSPIGVLNSIEPVTYKTNKYGDTYGTGVTVAITGEDPDFIEALGVDGTFGYVRSSDLESKVSSPRDALLSKSLEKANRMIPLYDEERNVIGQFEINTRYSEYTELSQ
;
A
#
# COMPACT_ATOMS: atom_id res chain seq x y z
N MET A 1 24.47 -34.54 -61.38
CA MET A 1 25.03 -33.59 -60.40
C MET A 1 24.09 -33.46 -59.19
N LYS A 2 24.65 -33.64 -57.99
CA LYS A 2 24.21 -33.15 -56.66
C LYS A 2 22.94 -33.74 -55.97
N ARG A 3 23.23 -34.76 -55.16
CA ARG A 3 22.76 -35.09 -53.78
C ARG A 3 21.50 -34.39 -53.24
N CYS A 4 20.46 -35.20 -53.00
CA CYS A 4 19.31 -34.88 -52.16
C CYS A 4 19.68 -35.06 -50.67
N LYS A 5 19.78 -33.97 -49.91
CA LYS A 5 19.83 -34.00 -48.44
C LYS A 5 18.50 -33.45 -47.92
N ARG A 6 17.66 -34.31 -47.34
CA ARG A 6 16.49 -33.90 -46.56
C ARG A 6 16.99 -33.39 -45.21
N PHE A 7 16.92 -32.07 -45.00
CA PHE A 7 17.14 -31.47 -43.69
C PHE A 7 15.87 -31.67 -42.85
N LEU A 8 16.03 -32.34 -41.72
CA LEU A 8 15.06 -32.35 -40.62
C LEU A 8 14.97 -30.92 -40.09
N SER A 9 13.82 -30.26 -40.27
CA SER A 9 13.57 -28.94 -39.68
C SER A 9 13.21 -29.13 -38.21
N LEU A 10 14.16 -28.85 -37.32
CA LEU A 10 13.90 -28.71 -35.89
C LEU A 10 13.04 -27.45 -35.66
N LEU A 11 11.81 -27.65 -35.22
CA LEU A 11 10.92 -26.58 -34.77
C LEU A 11 11.38 -26.17 -33.36
N ALA A 12 12.23 -25.15 -33.27
CA ALA A 12 12.60 -24.55 -32.00
C ALA A 12 11.41 -23.71 -31.50
N VAL A 13 10.62 -24.28 -30.59
CA VAL A 13 9.60 -23.55 -29.84
C VAL A 13 10.33 -22.62 -28.87
N ILE A 14 10.47 -21.36 -29.24
CA ILE A 14 10.92 -20.29 -28.34
C ILE A 14 9.77 -20.02 -27.37
N VAL A 15 9.83 -20.65 -26.20
CA VAL A 15 8.99 -20.28 -25.06
C VAL A 15 9.53 -18.92 -24.56
N VAL A 16 8.91 -17.83 -25.01
CA VAL A 16 9.12 -16.52 -24.40
C VAL A 16 8.43 -16.57 -23.03
N ILE A 17 9.21 -16.90 -21.99
CA ILE A 17 8.80 -16.69 -20.61
C ILE A 17 8.80 -15.17 -20.42
N VAL A 18 7.66 -14.52 -20.65
CA VAL A 18 7.42 -13.17 -20.14
C VAL A 18 7.30 -13.33 -18.63
N THR A 19 8.41 -13.21 -17.92
CA THR A 19 8.36 -13.01 -16.47
C THR A 19 7.70 -11.66 -16.25
N ALA A 20 6.39 -11.66 -16.00
CA ALA A 20 5.73 -10.51 -15.45
C ALA A 20 6.38 -10.25 -14.08
N SER A 21 7.29 -9.29 -14.02
CA SER A 21 7.84 -8.80 -12.77
C SER A 21 6.68 -8.18 -11.99
N SER A 22 6.09 -8.92 -11.06
CA SER A 22 5.13 -8.36 -10.11
C SER A 22 5.91 -7.51 -9.13
N PHE A 23 5.87 -6.19 -9.29
CA PHE A 23 6.35 -5.28 -8.26
C PHE A 23 5.29 -5.19 -7.18
N ALA A 24 5.71 -5.33 -5.91
CA ALA A 24 4.86 -4.95 -4.79
C ALA A 24 4.76 -3.42 -4.73
N TYR A 25 3.62 -2.94 -4.25
CA TYR A 25 3.32 -1.52 -4.08
C TYR A 25 2.77 -1.28 -2.68
N THR A 26 3.07 -0.12 -2.11
CA THR A 26 2.30 0.41 -0.98
C THR A 26 1.85 1.81 -1.31
N ASP A 27 0.55 2.04 -1.14
CA ASP A 27 -0.10 3.28 -1.53
C ASP A 27 -0.66 3.98 -0.30
N THR A 28 -0.41 5.28 -0.21
CA THR A 28 -0.94 6.14 0.86
C THR A 28 -1.90 7.15 0.24
N TRP A 29 -3.20 6.88 0.36
CA TRP A 29 -4.28 7.61 -0.30
C TRP A 29 -4.73 8.84 0.50
N SER A 30 -5.06 9.91 -0.21
CA SER A 30 -5.87 11.01 0.33
C SER A 30 -7.35 10.61 0.37
N ASP A 31 -8.13 11.37 1.14
CA ASP A 31 -9.58 11.36 0.99
C ASP A 31 -9.99 11.82 -0.42
N TYR A 32 -11.20 11.43 -0.82
CA TYR A 32 -11.80 11.84 -2.08
C TYR A 32 -12.49 13.20 -1.98
N LYS A 33 -12.42 13.96 -3.06
CA LYS A 33 -13.28 15.11 -3.32
C LYS A 33 -14.27 14.80 -4.42
N THR A 34 -15.47 15.35 -4.29
CA THR A 34 -16.52 15.22 -5.29
C THR A 34 -16.89 16.60 -5.82
N THR A 35 -17.13 16.69 -7.13
CA THR A 35 -17.54 17.94 -7.78
C THR A 35 -18.47 17.63 -8.94
N THR A 36 -19.64 18.24 -8.96
CA THR A 36 -20.55 18.19 -10.11
C THR A 36 -20.37 19.44 -10.96
N LEU A 37 -20.05 19.25 -12.23
CA LEU A 37 -19.81 20.34 -13.17
C LEU A 37 -20.32 19.96 -14.56
N TYR A 38 -20.99 20.90 -15.21
CA TYR A 38 -21.50 20.74 -16.58
C TYR A 38 -22.32 19.45 -16.80
N GLY A 39 -23.08 19.04 -15.77
CA GLY A 39 -23.93 17.85 -15.81
C GLY A 39 -23.22 16.52 -15.51
N TYR A 40 -21.95 16.52 -15.12
CA TYR A 40 -21.18 15.33 -14.75
C TYR A 40 -20.67 15.43 -13.32
N THR A 41 -20.75 14.34 -12.57
CA THR A 41 -20.18 14.24 -11.21
C THR A 41 -18.83 13.56 -11.28
N TYR A 42 -17.80 14.23 -10.77
CA TYR A 42 -16.43 13.77 -10.74
C TYR A 42 -16.00 13.50 -9.30
N GLU A 43 -15.15 12.49 -9.16
CA GLU A 43 -14.54 12.11 -7.89
C GLU A 43 -13.03 12.02 -8.11
N TYR A 44 -12.24 12.64 -7.24
CA TYR A 44 -10.79 12.68 -7.41
C TYR A 44 -10.04 12.69 -6.08
N CYS A 45 -8.90 12.01 -6.09
CA CYS A 45 -7.98 11.91 -4.96
C CYS A 45 -6.55 11.74 -5.48
N CYS A 46 -5.60 11.71 -4.57
CA CYS A 46 -4.21 11.41 -4.92
C CYS A 46 -3.59 10.46 -3.91
N LEU A 47 -2.50 9.82 -4.31
CA LEU A 47 -1.73 8.94 -3.44
C LEU A 47 -0.24 9.14 -3.66
N THR A 48 0.55 8.75 -2.67
CA THR A 48 1.96 8.37 -2.90
C THR A 48 2.04 6.87 -3.07
N SER A 49 2.87 6.40 -3.99
CA SER A 49 3.07 4.98 -4.25
C SER A 49 4.55 4.64 -4.11
N ILE A 50 4.86 3.62 -3.32
CA ILE A 50 6.22 3.08 -3.21
C ILE A 50 6.31 1.79 -4.03
N ARG A 51 7.19 1.79 -5.02
CA ARG A 51 7.57 0.59 -5.76
C ARG A 51 8.69 -0.14 -5.03
N TYR A 52 8.46 -1.40 -4.68
CA TYR A 52 9.46 -2.26 -4.04
C TYR A 52 10.40 -2.91 -5.07
N GLY A 53 11.04 -2.07 -5.89
CA GLY A 53 12.15 -2.45 -6.77
C GLY A 53 13.52 -2.37 -6.08
N ASN A 54 14.58 -2.63 -6.84
CA ASN A 54 15.96 -2.34 -6.41
C ASN A 54 16.59 -1.32 -7.38
N PRO A 55 16.67 -0.02 -7.02
CA PRO A 55 16.27 0.58 -5.75
C PRO A 55 14.76 0.74 -5.61
N LYS A 56 14.28 0.94 -4.37
CA LYS A 56 12.91 1.39 -4.14
C LYS A 56 12.70 2.77 -4.73
N THR A 57 11.51 3.01 -5.23
CA THR A 57 11.15 4.33 -5.75
C THR A 57 9.82 4.80 -5.16
N MET A 58 9.62 6.11 -5.13
CA MET A 58 8.34 6.72 -4.78
C MET A 58 7.86 7.63 -5.90
N GLU A 59 6.56 7.68 -6.10
CA GLU A 59 5.90 8.60 -7.00
C GLU A 59 4.60 9.13 -6.41
N ALA A 60 4.04 10.14 -7.07
CA ALA A 60 2.68 10.59 -6.83
C ALA A 60 1.78 10.08 -7.95
N SER A 61 0.56 9.68 -7.58
CA SER A 61 -0.51 9.41 -8.54
C SER A 61 -1.73 10.27 -8.22
N THR A 62 -2.48 10.65 -9.25
CA THR A 62 -3.78 11.33 -9.14
C THR A 62 -4.82 10.51 -9.87
N LEU A 63 -5.84 10.09 -9.13
CA LEU A 63 -7.01 9.41 -9.67
C LEU A 63 -8.08 10.45 -9.95
N LEU A 64 -8.58 10.46 -11.18
CA LEU A 64 -9.76 11.23 -11.55
C LEU A 64 -10.79 10.29 -12.17
N LYS A 65 -11.96 10.22 -11.54
CA LYS A 65 -13.12 9.42 -11.95
C LYS A 65 -14.32 10.30 -12.24
N CYS A 66 -15.26 9.75 -12.99
CA CYS A 66 -16.59 10.28 -13.22
C CYS A 66 -17.61 9.16 -13.01
N GLU A 67 -18.81 9.50 -12.52
CA GLU A 67 -19.92 8.55 -12.30
C GLU A 67 -20.33 7.77 -13.58
N ARG A 68 -19.98 8.31 -14.74
CA ARG A 68 -20.22 7.74 -16.07
C ARG A 68 -19.09 8.14 -17.02
N ASN A 69 -19.07 7.57 -18.22
CA ASN A 69 -18.08 7.97 -19.22
C ASN A 69 -18.22 9.47 -19.55
N ALA A 70 -17.24 10.27 -19.16
CA ALA A 70 -17.17 11.67 -19.56
C ALA A 70 -16.62 11.77 -20.99
N PRO A 71 -17.14 12.68 -21.85
CA PRO A 71 -16.64 12.86 -23.21
C PRO A 71 -15.14 13.20 -23.27
N ALA A 72 -14.51 12.93 -24.41
CA ALA A 72 -13.11 13.29 -24.68
C ALA A 72 -12.86 14.78 -24.35
N GLY A 73 -11.76 15.05 -23.65
CA GLY A 73 -11.36 16.38 -23.18
C GLY A 73 -12.04 16.86 -21.90
N TYR A 74 -13.01 16.14 -21.32
CA TYR A 74 -13.70 16.66 -20.13
C TYR A 74 -12.89 16.53 -18.82
N MET A 75 -11.93 15.61 -18.79
CA MET A 75 -11.19 15.21 -17.59
C MET A 75 -9.70 15.40 -17.83
N GLY A 76 -9.09 16.37 -17.15
CA GLY A 76 -7.64 16.55 -17.07
C GLY A 76 -7.11 16.27 -15.67
N ALA A 77 -5.97 15.61 -15.55
CA ALA A 77 -5.33 15.35 -14.26
C ALA A 77 -3.82 15.56 -14.30
N GLN A 78 -3.24 15.89 -13.16
CA GLN A 78 -1.82 16.06 -12.94
C GLN A 78 -1.44 15.59 -11.54
N ALA A 79 -0.55 14.59 -11.46
CA ALA A 79 0.11 14.18 -10.23
C ALA A 79 1.33 15.02 -9.90
N ARG A 80 1.52 15.28 -8.59
CA ARG A 80 2.63 16.08 -8.06
C ARG A 80 3.06 15.52 -6.71
N LEU A 81 4.35 15.22 -6.60
CA LEU A 81 4.99 14.74 -5.38
C LEU A 81 5.74 15.90 -4.69
N TYR A 82 5.51 16.05 -3.40
CA TYR A 82 6.14 17.07 -2.58
C TYR A 82 6.90 16.43 -1.42
N THR A 83 7.98 17.07 -0.96
CA THR A 83 8.56 16.77 0.35
C THR A 83 7.60 17.18 1.46
N GLU A 84 7.77 16.67 2.68
CA GLU A 84 7.01 17.11 3.87
C GLU A 84 7.07 18.64 4.12
N ARG A 85 8.09 19.32 3.58
CA ARG A 85 8.29 20.78 3.68
C ARG A 85 7.62 21.56 2.54
N GLY A 86 6.87 20.88 1.66
CA GLY A 86 6.16 21.49 0.53
C GLY A 86 7.03 21.83 -0.67
N THR A 87 8.25 21.26 -0.77
CA THR A 87 9.09 21.41 -1.97
C THR A 87 8.64 20.43 -3.04
N LEU A 88 8.36 20.89 -4.26
CA LEU A 88 8.00 20.02 -5.37
C LEU A 88 9.21 19.17 -5.79
N VAL A 89 9.02 17.85 -5.85
CA VAL A 89 10.07 16.88 -6.17
C VAL A 89 9.97 16.43 -7.62
N THR A 90 8.76 16.05 -8.03
CA THR A 90 8.43 15.61 -9.38
C THR A 90 6.95 15.86 -9.66
N ALA A 91 6.62 16.03 -10.93
CA ALA A 91 5.26 16.20 -11.41
C ALA A 91 5.12 15.55 -12.79
N SER A 92 3.92 15.07 -13.06
CA SER A 92 3.50 14.74 -14.42
C SER A 92 3.16 16.00 -15.22
N ASP A 93 3.14 15.87 -16.54
CA ASP A 93 2.41 16.81 -17.38
C ASP A 93 0.89 16.64 -17.22
N TRP A 94 0.12 17.62 -17.69
CA TRP A 94 -1.33 17.49 -17.76
C TRP A 94 -1.71 16.42 -18.79
N VAL A 95 -2.39 15.38 -18.32
CA VAL A 95 -2.99 14.37 -19.19
C VAL A 95 -4.48 14.62 -19.25
N TYR A 96 -5.05 14.57 -20.46
CA TYR A 96 -6.48 14.66 -20.69
C TYR A 96 -6.99 13.39 -21.33
N ASN A 97 -8.24 13.04 -21.05
CA ASN A 97 -8.87 11.94 -21.74
C ASN A 97 -9.04 12.23 -23.25
N THR A 98 -8.61 11.31 -24.09
CA THR A 98 -8.73 11.43 -25.56
C THR A 98 -9.93 10.69 -26.13
N SER A 99 -10.60 9.88 -25.32
CA SER A 99 -11.85 9.17 -25.63
C SER A 99 -12.84 9.32 -24.46
N PRO A 100 -14.09 8.85 -24.59
CA PRO A 100 -14.97 8.73 -23.43
C PRO A 100 -14.44 7.72 -22.41
N LEU A 101 -14.32 8.09 -21.12
CA LEU A 101 -13.99 7.15 -20.04
C LEU A 101 -14.52 7.58 -18.66
N ALA A 102 -14.63 6.61 -17.75
CA ALA A 102 -15.12 6.79 -16.39
C ALA A 102 -14.01 7.07 -15.36
N GLY A 103 -12.73 6.86 -15.69
CA GLY A 103 -11.63 7.26 -14.81
C GLY A 103 -10.27 6.71 -15.21
N TYR A 104 -9.22 7.37 -14.73
CA TYR A 104 -7.83 7.01 -14.99
C TYR A 104 -6.90 7.55 -13.91
N TYR A 105 -5.70 6.98 -13.86
CA TYR A 105 -4.58 7.51 -13.08
C TYR A 105 -3.65 8.32 -13.97
N VAL A 106 -3.06 9.34 -13.37
CA VAL A 106 -1.87 10.00 -13.89
C VAL A 106 -0.80 9.85 -12.83
N ASP A 107 0.37 9.37 -13.24
CA ASP A 107 1.53 9.16 -12.37
C ASP A 107 2.60 10.19 -12.69
N SER A 108 3.28 10.72 -11.67
CA SER A 108 4.52 11.49 -11.87
C SER A 108 5.67 10.57 -12.24
N ASP A 109 6.82 11.14 -12.61
CA ASP A 109 8.07 10.38 -12.55
C ASP A 109 8.34 9.90 -11.11
N VAL A 110 9.28 8.97 -10.99
CA VAL A 110 9.68 8.39 -9.71
C VAL A 110 10.88 9.12 -9.10
N THR A 111 11.02 9.10 -7.78
CA THR A 111 12.23 9.46 -7.04
C THR A 111 12.80 8.26 -6.29
N THR A 112 14.13 8.20 -6.19
CA THR A 112 14.87 7.25 -5.33
C THR A 112 15.45 7.93 -4.09
N THR A 113 15.29 9.26 -3.98
CA THR A 113 15.84 10.02 -2.86
C THR A 113 15.07 9.66 -1.59
N LYS A 114 15.79 9.34 -0.52
CA LYS A 114 15.18 9.02 0.77
C LYS A 114 14.48 10.25 1.33
N GLY A 115 13.32 10.06 1.95
CA GLY A 115 12.62 11.15 2.62
C GLY A 115 11.14 10.89 2.85
N ASN A 116 10.52 11.92 3.40
CA ASN A 116 9.08 11.99 3.67
C ASN A 116 8.42 12.82 2.58
N TYR A 117 7.36 12.27 1.99
CA TYR A 117 6.70 12.88 0.85
C TYR A 117 5.19 12.80 0.98
N TYR A 118 4.48 13.72 0.35
CA TYR A 118 3.05 13.63 0.13
C TYR A 118 2.70 13.95 -1.31
N SER A 119 1.55 13.46 -1.76
CA SER A 119 0.96 13.81 -3.04
C SER A 119 -0.05 14.93 -2.86
N TYR A 120 -0.06 15.87 -3.80
CA TYR A 120 -1.08 16.91 -3.86
C TYR A 120 -1.41 17.20 -5.33
N GLY A 121 -2.29 16.37 -5.87
CA GLY A 121 -2.67 16.39 -7.27
C GLY A 121 -3.53 17.59 -7.67
N ARG A 122 -3.71 17.75 -8.97
CA ARG A 122 -4.64 18.71 -9.58
C ARG A 122 -5.51 18.02 -10.61
N VAL A 123 -6.72 18.53 -10.76
CA VAL A 123 -7.63 18.14 -11.82
C VAL A 123 -8.20 19.36 -12.51
N LYS A 124 -8.51 19.21 -13.80
CA LYS A 124 -9.17 20.19 -14.65
C LYS A 124 -10.44 19.56 -15.20
N LEU A 125 -11.57 20.19 -14.89
CA LEU A 125 -12.89 19.69 -15.28
C LEU A 125 -13.50 20.67 -16.28
N TYR A 126 -13.94 20.17 -17.43
CA TYR A 126 -14.54 21.00 -18.46
C TYR A 126 -15.86 21.61 -17.97
N ASN A 127 -16.01 22.92 -18.13
CA ASN A 127 -17.16 23.67 -17.61
C ASN A 127 -18.15 24.14 -18.69
N GLY A 128 -17.96 23.71 -19.95
CA GLY A 128 -18.73 24.19 -21.10
C GLY A 128 -18.08 25.34 -21.87
N ASN A 129 -17.09 26.03 -21.27
CA ASN A 129 -16.37 27.17 -21.85
C ASN A 129 -14.89 27.20 -21.39
N GLY A 130 -14.23 26.05 -21.35
CA GLY A 130 -12.89 25.89 -20.79
C GLY A 130 -12.89 24.96 -19.58
N TYR A 131 -12.04 25.24 -18.59
CA TYR A 131 -11.83 24.33 -17.46
C TYR A 131 -11.86 25.07 -16.13
N ASN A 132 -12.38 24.41 -15.12
CA ASN A 132 -12.16 24.76 -13.73
C ASN A 132 -11.02 23.91 -13.16
N ASP A 133 -10.07 24.55 -12.48
CA ASP A 133 -8.97 23.90 -11.77
C ASP A 133 -9.37 23.56 -10.34
N TYR A 134 -9.09 22.33 -9.93
CA TYR A 134 -9.27 21.87 -8.56
C TYR A 134 -8.01 21.17 -8.06
N TYR A 135 -7.81 21.24 -6.75
CA TYR A 135 -6.78 20.50 -6.05
C TYR A 135 -7.44 19.33 -5.32
N THR A 136 -6.76 18.18 -5.26
CA THR A 136 -7.15 17.06 -4.40
C THR A 136 -7.06 17.46 -2.92
N TYR A 137 -7.31 16.55 -1.98
CA TYR A 137 -6.71 16.69 -0.65
C TYR A 137 -5.23 16.32 -0.72
N GLN A 138 -4.43 16.76 0.26
CA GLN A 138 -3.09 16.22 0.42
C GLN A 138 -3.21 14.77 0.89
N SER A 139 -2.39 13.87 0.36
CA SER A 139 -2.27 12.54 0.96
C SER A 139 -1.62 12.64 2.33
N PRO A 140 -1.80 11.64 3.21
CA PRO A 140 -0.88 11.43 4.32
C PRO A 140 0.57 11.28 3.82
N ILE A 141 1.52 11.43 4.75
CA ILE A 141 2.95 11.33 4.45
C ILE A 141 3.32 9.87 4.17
N GLY A 142 3.82 9.62 2.97
CA GLY A 142 4.54 8.40 2.61
C GLY A 142 6.03 8.54 2.92
N VAL A 143 6.66 7.47 3.39
CA VAL A 143 8.08 7.47 3.76
C VAL A 143 8.87 6.58 2.80
N LEU A 144 9.71 7.19 1.95
CA LEU A 144 10.65 6.45 1.11
C LEU A 144 11.94 6.23 1.90
N ASN A 145 12.02 5.08 2.56
CA ASN A 145 13.26 4.60 3.17
C ASN A 145 13.94 3.58 2.25
N SER A 146 15.28 3.61 2.18
CA SER A 146 15.99 2.40 1.74
C SER A 146 15.73 1.34 2.80
N ILE A 147 15.17 0.21 2.38
CA ILE A 147 15.42 -1.01 3.12
C ILE A 147 16.85 -1.37 2.76
N GLU A 148 17.79 -1.15 3.68
CA GLU A 148 18.83 -2.19 3.80
C GLU A 148 18.05 -3.49 3.99
N PRO A 149 18.34 -4.56 3.23
CA PRO A 149 17.56 -5.80 3.30
C PRO A 149 17.21 -6.06 4.76
N VAL A 150 15.92 -6.00 5.11
CA VAL A 150 15.50 -6.31 6.47
C VAL A 150 15.69 -7.82 6.60
N THR A 151 16.90 -8.22 6.94
CA THR A 151 17.18 -9.53 7.47
C THR A 151 16.81 -9.45 8.94
N TYR A 152 15.75 -10.15 9.33
CA TYR A 152 15.54 -10.40 10.75
C TYR A 152 16.83 -11.00 11.31
N LYS A 153 17.23 -10.50 12.48
CA LYS A 153 18.31 -11.16 13.20
C LYS A 153 17.79 -12.53 13.62
N THR A 154 18.69 -13.51 13.64
CA THR A 154 18.38 -14.84 14.15
C THR A 154 19.06 -15.04 15.49
N ASN A 155 18.32 -15.53 16.47
CA ASN A 155 18.94 -15.91 17.74
C ASN A 155 19.71 -17.24 17.61
N LYS A 156 20.33 -17.70 18.71
CA LYS A 156 21.09 -18.96 18.77
C LYS A 156 20.26 -20.22 18.47
N TYR A 157 18.94 -20.11 18.46
CA TYR A 157 18.00 -21.19 18.16
C TYR A 157 17.44 -21.12 16.74
N GLY A 158 17.83 -20.11 15.95
CA GLY A 158 17.38 -19.89 14.59
C GLY A 158 16.08 -19.11 14.46
N ASP A 159 15.50 -18.59 15.55
CA ASP A 159 14.28 -17.78 15.44
C ASP A 159 14.61 -16.39 14.95
N THR A 160 13.74 -15.89 14.08
CA THR A 160 13.79 -14.52 13.59
C THR A 160 13.21 -13.55 14.61
N TYR A 161 13.88 -12.41 14.81
CA TYR A 161 13.38 -11.35 15.68
C TYR A 161 13.58 -9.96 15.08
N GLY A 162 12.65 -9.06 15.41
CA GLY A 162 12.69 -7.67 14.96
C GLY A 162 11.33 -7.00 14.96
N THR A 163 11.23 -5.87 14.25
CA THR A 163 9.99 -5.09 14.15
C THR A 163 8.92 -5.83 13.32
N GLY A 164 7.66 -5.77 13.75
CA GLY A 164 6.51 -6.30 12.98
C GLY A 164 6.07 -5.41 11.82
N VAL A 165 6.64 -4.20 11.69
CA VAL A 165 6.28 -3.25 10.61
C VAL A 165 6.76 -3.73 9.23
N THR A 166 7.61 -4.75 9.18
CA THR A 166 8.26 -5.23 7.95
C THR A 166 7.47 -6.30 7.20
N VAL A 167 6.33 -6.77 7.72
CA VAL A 167 5.42 -7.72 7.03
C VAL A 167 5.01 -7.25 5.64
N ALA A 168 4.80 -5.94 5.46
CA ALA A 168 4.49 -5.35 4.16
C ALA A 168 5.60 -5.56 3.10
N ILE A 169 6.79 -6.00 3.51
CA ILE A 169 7.95 -6.25 2.65
C ILE A 169 8.30 -7.74 2.58
N THR A 170 8.28 -8.45 3.71
CA THR A 170 8.73 -9.86 3.80
C THR A 170 7.61 -10.86 3.55
N GLY A 171 6.34 -10.45 3.66
CA GLY A 171 5.18 -11.33 3.55
C GLY A 171 4.91 -12.18 4.80
N GLU A 172 5.84 -12.21 5.76
CA GLU A 172 5.75 -12.94 7.03
C GLU A 172 6.31 -12.10 8.20
N ASP A 173 5.66 -12.19 9.36
CA ASP A 173 6.15 -11.65 10.63
C ASP A 173 7.40 -12.41 11.10
N PRO A 174 8.29 -11.77 11.89
CA PRO A 174 9.32 -12.51 12.60
C PRO A 174 8.69 -13.41 13.67
N ASP A 175 9.39 -14.48 14.07
CA ASP A 175 8.96 -15.34 15.16
C ASP A 175 8.76 -14.55 16.46
N PHE A 176 9.60 -13.54 16.69
CA PHE A 176 9.56 -12.62 17.82
C PHE A 176 9.46 -11.15 17.36
N ILE A 177 8.34 -10.51 17.69
CA ILE A 177 7.99 -9.14 17.33
C ILE A 177 8.35 -8.20 18.48
N GLU A 178 9.07 -7.12 18.20
CA GLU A 178 9.40 -6.07 19.19
C GLU A 178 8.14 -5.53 19.89
N ALA A 179 8.19 -5.46 21.23
CA ALA A 179 7.08 -5.02 22.06
C ALA A 179 7.55 -4.30 23.33
N LEU A 180 6.66 -3.49 23.89
CA LEU A 180 6.85 -2.84 25.19
C LEU A 180 5.97 -3.53 26.24
N GLY A 181 6.58 -4.06 27.30
CA GLY A 181 5.88 -4.69 28.42
C GLY A 181 5.04 -3.71 29.23
N VAL A 182 4.19 -4.26 30.11
CA VAL A 182 3.30 -3.49 30.99
C VAL A 182 4.05 -2.51 31.89
N ASP A 183 5.28 -2.85 32.27
CA ASP A 183 6.18 -2.04 33.10
C ASP A 183 7.09 -1.09 32.28
N GLY A 184 6.93 -1.03 30.97
CA GLY A 184 7.80 -0.26 30.08
C GLY A 184 9.10 -0.97 29.71
N THR A 185 9.29 -2.24 30.10
CA THR A 185 10.45 -3.04 29.69
C THR A 185 10.37 -3.33 28.20
N PHE A 186 11.44 -3.04 27.46
CA PHE A 186 11.54 -3.39 26.05
C PHE A 186 11.90 -4.87 25.88
N GLY A 187 11.20 -5.57 24.99
CA GLY A 187 11.41 -6.98 24.69
C GLY A 187 10.70 -7.42 23.43
N TYR A 188 10.29 -8.69 23.37
CA TYR A 188 9.64 -9.28 22.21
C TYR A 188 8.44 -10.13 22.62
N VAL A 189 7.39 -10.13 21.81
CA VAL A 189 6.27 -11.08 21.90
C VAL A 189 6.41 -12.11 20.78
N ARG A 190 6.06 -13.36 21.04
CA ARG A 190 6.04 -14.36 19.98
C ARG A 190 4.85 -14.09 19.05
N SER A 191 5.06 -14.07 17.73
CA SER A 191 3.98 -13.79 16.76
C SER A 191 2.79 -14.75 16.94
N SER A 192 3.06 -16.05 17.13
CA SER A 192 2.02 -17.04 17.40
C SER A 192 1.20 -16.80 18.67
N ASP A 193 1.76 -16.08 19.65
CA ASP A 193 1.05 -15.75 20.88
C ASP A 193 0.05 -14.63 20.66
N LEU A 194 0.18 -13.81 19.61
CA LEU A 194 -0.79 -12.78 19.23
C LEU A 194 -2.02 -13.36 18.54
N GLU A 195 -1.85 -14.47 17.82
CA GLU A 195 -2.91 -15.10 17.03
C GLU A 195 -4.07 -15.66 17.85
N SER A 196 -5.28 -15.54 17.31
CA SER A 196 -6.47 -16.17 17.89
C SER A 196 -6.55 -17.63 17.47
N LYS A 197 -6.99 -18.52 18.37
CA LYS A 197 -7.18 -19.96 18.06
C LYS A 197 -8.49 -20.26 17.34
N VAL A 198 -9.12 -19.26 16.72
CA VAL A 198 -10.43 -19.39 16.08
C VAL A 198 -10.28 -19.99 14.68
N SER A 199 -10.87 -21.17 14.46
CA SER A 199 -10.74 -21.92 13.20
C SER A 199 -12.01 -21.99 12.35
N SER A 200 -13.14 -21.51 12.87
CA SER A 200 -14.43 -21.57 12.15
C SER A 200 -15.36 -20.43 12.55
N PRO A 201 -16.39 -20.11 11.72
CA PRO A 201 -17.42 -19.14 12.08
C PRO A 201 -18.15 -19.48 13.38
N ARG A 202 -18.31 -20.77 13.69
CA ARG A 202 -18.91 -21.21 14.96
C ARG A 202 -17.99 -20.91 16.15
N ASP A 203 -16.69 -21.15 16.00
CA ASP A 203 -15.70 -20.83 17.04
C ASP A 203 -15.62 -19.32 17.29
N ALA A 204 -15.76 -18.51 16.24
CA ALA A 204 -15.77 -17.04 16.33
C ALA A 204 -16.99 -16.51 17.10
N LEU A 205 -18.17 -17.13 16.91
CA LEU A 205 -19.37 -16.76 17.66
C LEU A 205 -19.26 -17.14 19.14
N LEU A 206 -18.53 -18.22 19.47
CA LEU A 206 -18.23 -18.59 20.85
C LEU A 206 -17.14 -17.68 21.46
N SER A 207 -16.15 -17.23 20.67
CA SER A 207 -15.06 -16.37 21.14
C SER A 207 -15.54 -14.96 21.53
N LYS A 208 -16.58 -14.43 20.88
CA LYS A 208 -17.25 -13.18 21.29
C LYS A 208 -17.67 -13.17 22.77
N SER A 209 -17.92 -14.34 23.37
CA SER A 209 -18.28 -14.43 24.80
C SER A 209 -17.06 -14.39 25.75
N LEU A 210 -15.85 -14.66 25.25
CA LEU A 210 -14.58 -14.74 25.99
C LEU A 210 -13.69 -13.49 25.83
N GLU A 211 -13.94 -12.65 24.82
CA GLU A 211 -13.15 -11.45 24.47
C GLU A 211 -13.24 -10.27 25.46
N LYS A 212 -13.94 -10.43 26.58
CA LYS A 212 -14.07 -9.38 27.60
C LYS A 212 -12.90 -9.32 28.61
N ALA A 213 -11.92 -10.21 28.49
CA ALA A 213 -10.79 -10.31 29.42
C ALA A 213 -9.48 -9.89 28.73
N ASN A 214 -8.76 -8.95 29.35
CA ASN A 214 -7.39 -8.62 28.99
C ASN A 214 -6.55 -9.90 29.02
N ARG A 215 -5.76 -10.15 27.97
CA ARG A 215 -4.91 -11.33 27.87
C ARG A 215 -3.46 -10.94 28.12
N MET A 216 -2.86 -11.53 29.15
CA MET A 216 -1.44 -11.39 29.43
C MET A 216 -0.67 -12.47 28.68
N ILE A 217 0.27 -12.05 27.83
CA ILE A 217 1.21 -12.96 27.16
C ILE A 217 2.64 -12.69 27.67
N PRO A 218 3.56 -13.66 27.59
CA PRO A 218 4.93 -13.43 28.03
C PRO A 218 5.64 -12.41 27.14
N LEU A 219 6.49 -11.58 27.76
CA LEU A 219 7.48 -10.76 27.06
C LEU A 219 8.83 -11.46 27.17
N TYR A 220 9.51 -11.62 26.05
CA TYR A 220 10.75 -12.36 25.90
C TYR A 220 11.94 -11.44 25.62
N ASP A 221 13.15 -11.88 25.96
CA ASP A 221 14.38 -11.37 25.36
C ASP A 221 14.67 -12.04 24.00
N GLU A 222 15.77 -11.66 23.35
CA GLU A 222 16.19 -12.24 22.06
C GLU A 222 16.51 -13.74 22.15
N GLU A 223 16.67 -14.31 23.35
CA GLU A 223 17.05 -15.70 23.60
C GLU A 223 15.90 -16.55 24.16
N ARG A 224 14.65 -16.11 24.01
CA ARG A 224 13.42 -16.79 24.48
C ARG A 224 13.24 -16.79 26.01
N ASN A 225 14.04 -16.07 26.78
CA ASN A 225 13.83 -16.00 28.22
C ASN A 225 12.69 -15.03 28.50
N VAL A 226 11.77 -15.41 29.41
CA VAL A 226 10.68 -14.53 29.83
C VAL A 226 11.25 -13.43 30.72
N ILE A 227 11.13 -12.18 30.28
CA ILE A 227 11.62 -10.97 30.97
C ILE A 227 10.49 -10.08 31.46
N GLY A 228 9.24 -10.37 31.10
CA GLY A 228 8.09 -9.59 31.53
C GLY A 228 6.77 -10.12 30.97
N GLN A 229 5.78 -9.24 30.90
CA GLN A 229 4.47 -9.53 30.33
C GLN A 229 4.01 -8.40 29.42
N PHE A 230 3.29 -8.76 28.37
CA PHE A 230 2.62 -7.86 27.44
C PHE A 230 1.12 -8.03 27.58
N GLU A 231 0.39 -6.92 27.66
CA GLU A 231 -1.07 -6.92 27.81
C GLU A 231 -1.74 -6.71 26.45
N ILE A 232 -2.59 -7.67 26.06
CA ILE A 232 -3.50 -7.54 24.93
C ILE A 232 -4.84 -7.04 25.48
N ASN A 233 -5.16 -5.79 25.17
CA ASN A 233 -6.37 -5.12 25.61
C ASN A 233 -7.24 -4.76 24.40
N THR A 234 -8.48 -5.28 24.38
CA THR A 234 -9.43 -5.04 23.30
C THR A 234 -10.56 -4.16 23.79
N ARG A 235 -10.80 -3.03 23.11
CA ARG A 235 -12.00 -2.20 23.32
C ARG A 235 -12.94 -2.38 22.14
N TYR A 236 -14.08 -3.01 22.39
CA TYR A 236 -15.11 -3.26 21.40
C TYR A 236 -16.30 -2.31 21.60
N SER A 237 -16.76 -1.68 20.52
CA SER A 237 -17.97 -0.84 20.50
C SER A 237 -18.79 -1.13 19.25
N GLU A 238 -20.09 -1.37 19.40
CA GLU A 238 -21.03 -1.52 18.29
C GLU A 238 -21.72 -0.20 17.98
N TYR A 239 -21.85 0.12 16.70
CA TYR A 239 -22.68 1.22 16.21
C TYR A 239 -23.87 0.64 15.46
N THR A 240 -25.08 1.00 15.89
CA THR A 240 -26.31 0.62 15.19
C THR A 240 -26.96 1.90 14.68
N GLU A 241 -27.04 2.06 13.36
CA GLU A 241 -27.89 3.10 12.78
C GLU A 241 -29.34 2.78 13.13
N LEU A 242 -30.01 3.70 13.84
CA LEU A 242 -31.45 3.66 13.99
C LEU A 242 -32.05 3.88 12.60
N SER A 243 -32.66 2.84 12.03
CA SER A 243 -33.48 2.97 10.82
C SER A 243 -34.56 4.02 11.06
N GLN A 244 -34.56 5.09 10.26
CA GLN A 244 -35.66 6.05 10.19
C GLN A 244 -36.91 5.42 9.58
#